data_AF-A0A2T6KD60-F1
#
_entry.id   AF-A0A2T6KD60-F1
#
_cell.length_a   1.000
_cell.length_b   1.000
_cell.length_c   1.000
_cell.angle_alpha   90.00
_cell.angle_beta   90.00
_cell.angle_gamma   90.00
#
_symmetry.space_group_name_H-M   'P 1'
#
loop_
_entity.id
_entity.type
_entity.pdbx_description
1 polymer ?
#
loop_
_entity_poly.entity_id
_entity_poly.type
_entity_poly.pdbx_seq_one_letter_code
_entity_poly.pdbx_strand_id
1 'polypeptide(L)' 'MEEENIHLVSALHDIKQELNRIAESLYILANRPPDQAQSFHGIEEKLRKIGSYVEDLSLRK' A
#
# COMPACT_ATOMS: atom_id res chain seq x y z
N MET A 1 5.15 25.37 2.91
CA MET A 1 6.24 24.65 3.63
C MET A 1 5.71 23.76 4.76
N GLU A 2 4.97 24.27 5.75
CA GLU A 2 4.37 23.39 6.80
C GLU A 2 3.22 22.52 6.28
N GLU A 3 2.33 23.05 5.44
CA GLU A 3 1.22 22.28 4.86
C GLU A 3 1.71 21.15 3.94
N GLU A 4 2.73 21.40 3.10
CA GLU A 4 3.40 20.38 2.28
C GLU A 4 3.99 19.24 3.12
N ASN A 5 4.61 19.58 4.25
CA ASN A 5 5.16 18.58 5.17
C ASN A 5 4.05 17.73 5.81
N ILE A 6 2.92 18.32 6.19
CA ILE A 6 1.76 17.59 6.74
C ILE A 6 1.19 16.63 5.70
N HIS A 7 1.05 17.07 4.45
CA HIS A 7 0.55 16.22 3.36
C HIS A 7 1.52 15.09 3.01
N LEU A 8 2.83 15.36 2.98
CA LEU A 8 3.85 14.34 2.75
C LEU A 8 3.84 13.28 3.86
N VAL A 9 3.76 13.70 5.12
CA VAL A 9 3.68 12.79 6.28
C VAL A 9 2.42 11.91 6.20
N SER A 10 1.28 12.48 5.81
CA SER A 10 0.04 11.72 5.60
C SER A 10 0.18 10.69 4.50
N ALA A 11 0.70 11.07 3.33
CA ALA A 11 0.88 10.16 2.20
C ALA A 11 1.85 9.02 2.54
N LEU A 12 2.95 9.31 3.24
CA LEU A 12 3.89 8.29 3.71
C LEU A 12 3.26 7.35 4.74
N HIS A 13 2.39 7.88 5.60
CA HIS A 13 1.64 7.06 6.56
C HIS A 13 0.70 6.08 5.84
N ASP A 14 -0.03 6.56 4.84
CA ASP A 14 -0.97 5.74 4.07
C ASP A 14 -0.24 4.65 3.27
N ILE A 15 0.89 4.99 2.63
CA ILE A 15 1.77 4.02 1.96
C ILE A 15 2.23 2.92 2.94
N LYS A 16 2.68 3.31 4.14
CA LYS A 16 3.11 2.36 5.17
C LYS A 16 1.98 1.42 5.58
N GLN A 17 0.75 1.93 5.75
CA GLN A 17 -0.40 1.09 6.11
C GLN A 17 -0.70 0.05 5.01
N GLU A 18 -0.69 0.46 3.74
CA GLU A 18 -0.94 -0.46 2.63
C GLU A 18 0.18 -1.51 2.49
N LEU A 19 1.44 -1.13 2.69
CA LEU A 19 2.56 -2.07 2.70
C LEU A 19 2.42 -3.12 3.81
N ASN A 20 2.02 -2.73 5.02
CA ASN A 20 1.76 -3.68 6.11
C ASN A 20 0.63 -4.65 5.75
N ARG A 21 -0.46 -4.15 5.16
CA ARG A 21 -1.59 -4.97 4.70
C ARG A 21 -1.17 -5.96 3.62
N ILE A 22 -0.23 -5.60 2.74
CA ILE A 22 0.32 -6.52 1.74
C ILE A 22 1.18 -7.59 2.43
N ALA A 23 2.05 -7.19 3.36
CA ALA A 23 2.92 -8.11 4.10
C ALA A 23 2.10 -9.16 4.88
N GLU A 24 1.00 -8.77 5.52
CA GLU A 24 0.08 -9.71 6.18
C GLU A 24 -0.57 -10.67 5.18
N SER A 25 -1.06 -10.18 4.04
CA SER A 25 -1.63 -11.03 2.98
C SER A 25 -0.61 -12.04 2.46
N LEU A 26 0.64 -11.63 2.25
CA LEU A 26 1.74 -12.50 1.83
C LEU A 26 2.13 -13.51 2.92
N TYR A 27 2.14 -13.10 4.19
CA TYR A 27 2.42 -14.00 5.31
C TYR A 27 1.35 -15.09 5.44
N ILE A 28 0.07 -14.71 5.32
CA ILE A 28 -1.05 -15.66 5.33
C ILE A 28 -0.91 -16.63 4.16
N LEU A 29 -0.62 -16.12 2.96
CA LEU A 29 -0.35 -16.92 1.76
C LEU A 29 0.76 -17.96 1.97
N ALA A 30 1.88 -17.54 2.56
CA ALA A 30 3.04 -18.41 2.78
C ALA A 30 2.79 -19.51 3.83
N ASN A 31 1.96 -19.24 4.84
CA ASN A 31 1.75 -20.14 5.97
C ASN A 31 0.44 -20.92 5.92
N ARG A 32 -0.52 -20.46 5.12
CA ARG A 32 -1.83 -21.09 4.89
C ARG A 32 -2.20 -20.90 3.43
N PRO A 33 -1.59 -21.65 2.50
CA PRO A 33 -1.92 -21.55 1.09
C PRO A 33 -3.40 -21.89 0.90
N PRO A 34 -4.26 -20.95 0.48
CA PRO A 34 -5.66 -21.27 0.23
C PRO A 34 -5.76 -21.98 -1.11
N ASP A 35 -6.93 -22.50 -1.44
CA ASP A 35 -7.28 -22.94 -2.80
C ASP A 35 -7.22 -21.74 -3.77
N GLN A 36 -5.99 -21.44 -4.16
CA GLN A 36 -5.36 -20.68 -5.26
C GLN A 36 -5.97 -19.38 -5.83
N ALA A 37 -7.12 -18.88 -5.41
CA ALA A 37 -7.71 -17.66 -6.02
C ALA A 37 -8.05 -16.53 -5.04
N GLN A 38 -8.52 -16.83 -3.82
CA GLN A 38 -9.01 -15.79 -2.90
C GLN A 38 -7.90 -15.01 -2.17
N SER A 39 -6.70 -15.57 -2.06
CA SER A 39 -5.65 -15.01 -1.20
C SER A 39 -4.79 -13.95 -1.87
N PHE A 40 -4.69 -13.98 -3.21
CA PHE A 40 -4.08 -12.93 -4.00
C PHE A 40 -5.05 -11.78 -4.28
N HIS A 41 -6.35 -12.02 -4.04
CA HIS A 41 -7.38 -11.01 -4.24
C HIS A 41 -7.14 -9.83 -3.30
N GLY A 42 -6.99 -8.64 -3.87
CA GLY A 42 -6.75 -7.40 -3.14
C GLY A 42 -5.27 -6.98 -3.01
N ILE A 43 -4.28 -7.83 -3.29
CA ILE A 43 -2.87 -7.37 -3.30
C ILE A 43 -2.63 -6.35 -4.44
N GLU A 44 -3.19 -6.62 -5.63
CA GLU A 44 -3.14 -5.70 -6.76
C GLU A 44 -3.77 -4.34 -6.42
N GLU A 45 -4.91 -4.32 -5.75
CA GLU A 45 -5.57 -3.07 -5.34
C GLU A 45 -4.72 -2.27 -4.35
N LYS A 46 -4.11 -2.95 -3.36
CA LYS A 46 -3.21 -2.31 -2.39
C LYS A 46 -1.97 -1.73 -3.08
N LEU A 47 -1.38 -2.47 -4.02
CA LEU A 47 -0.25 -1.98 -4.83
C LEU A 47 -0.65 -0.78 -5.70
N ARG A 48 -1.84 -0.79 -6.29
CA ARG A 48 -2.37 0.35 -7.06
C ARG A 48 -2.57 1.59 -6.18
N LYS A 49 -3.06 1.43 -4.95
CA LYS A 49 -3.18 2.54 -3.99
C LYS A 49 -1.81 3.14 -3.67
N ILE A 50 -0.81 2.31 -3.38
CA ILE A 50 0.58 2.75 -3.18
C ILE A 50 1.09 3.52 -4.40
N GLY A 51 0.89 2.99 -5.61
CA GLY A 51 1.28 3.67 -6.85
C GLY A 51 0.63 5.05 -7.00
N SER A 52 -0.65 5.16 -6.67
CA SER A 52 -1.39 6.44 -6.73
C SER A 52 -0.81 7.45 -5.72
N TYR A 53 -0.48 7.04 -4.50
CA TYR A 53 0.15 7.92 -3.51
C TYR A 53 1.55 8.38 -3.94
N VAL A 54 2.34 7.50 -4.54
CA VAL A 54 3.68 7.84 -5.05
C VAL A 54 3.59 8.81 -6.23
N GLU A 55 2.62 8.61 -7.13
CA GLU A 55 2.37 9.52 -8.26
C GLU A 55 1.95 10.90 -7.76
N ASP A 56 1.01 10.98 -6.82
CA ASP A 56 0.57 12.23 -6.18
C ASP A 56 1.74 12.99 -5.53
N LEU A 57 2.67 12.27 -4.89
CA LEU A 57 3.88 12.86 -4.32
C LEU A 57 4.86 13.34 -5.40
N SER A 58 4.92 12.67 -6.56
CA SER A 58 5.84 13.01 -7.65
C SER A 58 5.40 14.25 -8.44
N LEU A 59 4.10 14.47 -8.59
CA LEU A 59 3.50 15.60 -9.31
C LEU A 59 3.52 16.91 -8.51
N ARG A 60 3.77 16.83 -7.20
CA ARG A 60 3.87 17.99 -6.29
C ARG A 60 5.31 18.54 -6.15
N LYS A 61 6.25 18.07 -6.98
CA LYS A 61 7.64 18.56 -7.03
C LYS A 61 7.80 19.87 -7.80
#